data_AF-A0A954R1Z6-F1
#
_entry.id   AF-A0A954R1Z6-F1
#
_cell.length_a   1.000
_cell.length_b   1.000
_cell.length_c   1.000
_cell.angle_alpha   90.00
_cell.angle_beta   90.00
_cell.angle_gamma   90.00
#
_symmetry.space_group_name_H-M   'P 1'
#
loop_
_entity.id
_entity.type
_entity.pdbx_description
1 polymer ?
#
loop_
_entity_poly.entity_id
_entity_poly.type
_entity_poly.pdbx_seq_one_letter_code
_entity_poly.pdbx_strand_id
1 'polypeptide(L)'
;LLALIPSALLVLSLEERTLRIAATVLPFIGACAILPIAIGRGKQFYRYCGLVLISSTLVLLWWADLPQAWEPTEPVASWLYVQRLFAALVVLGGAVYPLTVLLIRKPSDWERPLMANGWVALGLGTVCGLVLLTLQLDDRWRALAVSASMGTKLLSLAAWSIVVLRLLQFAARPYSLDRRMSVGTRQAAVYMAQIGLAALCAVAYVHFPKLFSGVLAAWWPIVLFAIAMFSAALGQWLHRAGEKIIADPVQRSSLLLPIIPLAGVWWIEPDHLPWLWRDWDRYWLLLLTAAGLYGLHGWLRRSLELRALSGILLLASFWTFLHSQPNLRFMEHPQFWLLPPALATLAFVEFNRRRLDAGVLLAARYGAILVAYISSTSEILLDAFEGQLWQPLLLLGLALGGVIIGIAIQVRAFLYCGVAFTFVALLAMVWHAQQAIGQVWPWWAFGIATGIGLIVLLGYFEKNRPRVIAYLEKLKQWD
;
A
#
# COMPACT_ATOMS: atom_id res chain seq x y z
N LEU A 1 -24.07 -24.55 -35.17
CA LEU A 1 -22.92 -24.92 -34.31
C LEU A 1 -21.94 -25.84 -35.03
N LEU A 2 -22.38 -26.93 -35.67
CA LEU A 2 -21.50 -27.84 -36.42
C LEU A 2 -20.65 -27.14 -37.50
N ALA A 3 -21.14 -26.06 -38.12
CA ALA A 3 -20.39 -25.27 -39.10
C ALA A 3 -19.19 -24.48 -38.51
N LEU A 4 -19.09 -24.32 -37.19
CA LEU A 4 -18.01 -23.54 -36.57
C LEU A 4 -16.64 -24.22 -36.71
N ILE A 5 -16.58 -25.53 -36.48
CA ILE A 5 -15.34 -26.31 -36.56
C ILE A 5 -14.72 -26.25 -37.96
N PRO A 6 -15.43 -26.58 -39.05
CA PRO A 6 -14.85 -26.49 -40.39
C PRO A 6 -14.50 -25.04 -40.76
N SER A 7 -15.30 -24.05 -40.34
CA SER A 7 -14.99 -22.64 -40.63
C SER A 7 -13.71 -22.18 -39.91
N ALA A 8 -13.53 -22.57 -38.65
CA ALA A 8 -12.32 -22.27 -37.90
C ALA A 8 -11.09 -22.97 -38.51
N LEU A 9 -11.23 -24.25 -38.89
CA LEU A 9 -10.16 -24.97 -39.57
C LEU A 9 -9.76 -24.30 -40.88
N LEU A 10 -10.74 -23.95 -41.72
CA LEU A 10 -10.50 -23.26 -43.00
C LEU A 10 -9.83 -21.89 -42.80
N VAL A 11 -10.27 -21.09 -41.82
CA VAL A 11 -9.63 -19.80 -41.52
C VAL A 11 -8.18 -19.98 -41.08
N LEU A 12 -7.86 -21.04 -40.33
CA LEU A 12 -6.51 -21.26 -39.84
C LEU A 12 -5.60 -21.95 -40.86
N SER A 13 -6.16 -22.74 -41.80
CA SER A 13 -5.40 -23.57 -42.73
C SER A 13 -5.22 -22.97 -44.13
N LEU A 14 -6.08 -22.06 -44.57
CA LEU A 14 -6.01 -21.48 -45.92
C LEU A 14 -4.98 -20.34 -46.00
N GLU A 15 -4.22 -20.32 -47.10
CA GLU A 15 -3.22 -19.28 -47.39
C GLU A 15 -3.88 -17.98 -47.86
N GLU A 16 -4.85 -18.07 -48.78
CA GLU A 16 -5.48 -16.89 -49.36
C GLU A 16 -6.44 -16.20 -48.37
N ARG A 17 -6.19 -14.90 -48.12
CA ARG A 17 -7.02 -14.03 -47.28
C ARG A 17 -8.50 -14.03 -47.70
N THR A 18 -8.76 -13.99 -49.01
CA THR A 18 -10.11 -14.00 -49.59
C THR A 18 -10.89 -15.25 -49.20
N LEU A 19 -10.25 -16.42 -49.29
CA LEU A 19 -10.87 -17.70 -48.92
C LEU A 19 -11.09 -17.81 -47.40
N ARG A 20 -10.16 -17.28 -46.59
CA ARG A 20 -10.37 -17.19 -45.13
C ARG A 20 -11.55 -16.30 -44.77
N ILE A 21 -11.67 -15.13 -45.39
CA ILE A 21 -12.83 -14.24 -45.19
C ILE A 21 -14.11 -14.96 -45.60
N ALA A 22 -14.12 -15.66 -46.74
CA ALA A 22 -15.27 -16.44 -47.20
C ALA A 22 -15.68 -17.54 -46.20
N ALA A 23 -14.71 -18.22 -45.57
CA ALA A 23 -14.99 -19.23 -44.55
C ALA A 23 -15.72 -18.65 -43.31
N THR A 24 -15.55 -17.36 -42.99
CA THR A 24 -16.26 -16.71 -41.88
C THR A 24 -17.75 -16.49 -42.14
N VAL A 25 -18.18 -16.54 -43.40
CA VAL A 25 -19.58 -16.34 -43.82
C VAL A 25 -20.47 -17.50 -43.39
N LEU A 26 -19.91 -18.72 -43.27
CA LEU A 26 -20.66 -19.91 -42.86
C LEU A 26 -21.34 -19.78 -41.48
N PRO A 27 -20.61 -19.42 -40.39
CA PRO A 27 -21.25 -19.19 -39.10
C PRO A 27 -22.20 -17.98 -39.12
N PHE A 28 -21.95 -16.98 -39.98
CA PHE A 28 -22.82 -15.82 -40.11
C PHE A 28 -24.19 -16.18 -40.71
N ILE A 29 -24.19 -16.94 -41.82
CA ILE A 29 -25.42 -17.46 -42.43
C ILE A 29 -26.16 -18.33 -41.41
N GLY A 30 -25.44 -19.18 -40.67
CA GLY A 30 -26.02 -19.98 -39.60
C GLY A 30 -26.70 -19.13 -38.52
N ALA A 31 -26.10 -18.01 -38.13
CA ALA A 31 -26.74 -17.07 -37.20
C ALA A 31 -27.99 -16.44 -37.81
N CYS A 32 -27.91 -15.93 -39.04
CA CYS A 32 -29.03 -15.32 -39.75
C CYS A 32 -30.21 -16.28 -39.94
N ALA A 33 -29.95 -17.58 -40.09
CA ALA A 33 -30.98 -18.61 -40.17
C ALA A 33 -31.66 -18.88 -38.81
N ILE A 34 -30.91 -18.78 -37.70
CA ILE A 34 -31.41 -19.10 -36.35
C ILE A 34 -32.14 -17.90 -35.71
N LEU A 35 -31.69 -16.67 -35.97
CA LEU A 35 -32.23 -15.45 -35.34
C LEU A 35 -33.76 -15.27 -35.53
N PRO A 36 -34.36 -15.48 -36.72
CA PRO A 36 -35.81 -15.36 -36.92
C PRO A 36 -36.59 -16.40 -36.12
N ILE A 37 -36.02 -17.59 -35.96
CA ILE A 37 -36.65 -18.70 -35.23
C ILE A 37 -36.65 -18.40 -33.72
N ALA A 38 -35.73 -17.56 -33.23
CA ALA A 38 -35.49 -17.30 -31.81
C ALA A 38 -36.49 -16.29 -31.15
N ILE A 39 -37.60 -15.98 -31.82
CA ILE A 39 -38.67 -15.12 -31.30
C ILE A 39 -39.63 -15.96 -30.44
N GLY A 40 -39.95 -15.49 -29.22
CA GLY A 40 -40.88 -16.15 -28.27
C GLY A 40 -40.27 -16.59 -26.92
N ARG A 41 -41.12 -16.73 -25.89
CA ARG A 41 -40.72 -16.90 -24.47
C ARG A 41 -39.98 -18.21 -24.14
N GLY A 42 -40.03 -19.24 -25.00
CA GLY A 42 -39.41 -20.56 -24.76
C GLY A 42 -38.12 -20.83 -25.54
N LYS A 43 -37.62 -19.89 -26.34
CA LYS A 43 -36.55 -20.14 -27.33
C LYS A 43 -35.18 -19.57 -26.95
N GLN A 44 -34.87 -19.53 -25.65
CA GLN A 44 -33.61 -18.96 -25.15
C GLN A 44 -32.38 -19.64 -25.75
N PHE A 45 -32.39 -20.96 -25.89
CA PHE A 45 -31.29 -21.73 -26.49
C PHE A 45 -30.90 -21.21 -27.88
N TYR A 46 -31.88 -21.01 -28.77
CA TYR A 46 -31.62 -20.50 -30.13
C TYR A 46 -31.04 -19.08 -30.13
N ARG A 47 -31.38 -18.24 -29.15
CA ARG A 47 -30.78 -16.90 -29.00
C ARG A 47 -29.31 -17.00 -28.64
N TYR A 48 -28.96 -17.85 -27.67
CA TYR A 48 -27.57 -18.09 -27.31
C TYR A 48 -26.78 -18.69 -28.48
N CYS A 49 -27.34 -19.68 -29.19
CA CYS A 49 -26.68 -20.23 -30.37
C CYS A 49 -26.44 -19.20 -31.47
N GLY A 50 -27.43 -18.34 -31.75
CA GLY A 50 -27.29 -17.25 -32.72
C GLY A 50 -26.19 -16.26 -32.32
N LEU A 51 -26.16 -15.84 -31.05
CA LEU A 51 -25.14 -14.91 -30.54
C LEU A 51 -23.74 -15.51 -30.53
N VAL A 52 -23.60 -16.79 -30.18
CA VAL A 52 -22.33 -17.52 -30.25
C VAL A 52 -21.83 -17.58 -31.68
N LEU A 53 -22.70 -17.90 -32.64
CA LEU A 53 -22.32 -17.93 -34.06
C LEU A 53 -21.85 -16.56 -34.57
N ILE A 54 -22.54 -15.47 -34.22
CA ILE A 54 -22.13 -14.10 -34.59
C ILE A 54 -20.80 -13.72 -33.93
N SER A 55 -20.65 -14.01 -32.63
CA SER A 55 -19.39 -13.80 -31.91
C SER A 55 -18.24 -14.53 -32.58
N SER A 56 -18.43 -15.82 -32.89
CA SER A 56 -17.42 -16.63 -33.56
C SER A 56 -17.11 -16.12 -34.97
N THR A 57 -18.11 -15.69 -35.75
CA THR A 57 -17.87 -15.03 -37.05
C THR A 57 -16.94 -13.84 -36.89
N LEU A 58 -17.19 -12.97 -35.90
CA LEU A 58 -16.40 -11.76 -35.69
C LEU A 58 -14.97 -12.09 -35.24
N VAL A 59 -14.78 -13.09 -34.36
CA VAL A 59 -13.44 -13.57 -33.99
C VAL A 59 -12.71 -14.15 -35.20
N LEU A 60 -13.37 -14.99 -36.00
CA LEU A 60 -12.78 -15.57 -37.20
C LEU A 60 -12.43 -14.52 -38.24
N LEU A 61 -13.24 -13.46 -38.37
CA LEU A 61 -12.96 -12.35 -39.27
C LEU A 61 -11.70 -11.58 -38.84
N TRP A 62 -11.48 -11.44 -37.54
CA TRP A 62 -10.27 -10.82 -36.99
C TRP A 62 -9.02 -11.70 -37.21
N TRP A 63 -9.20 -13.02 -37.26
CA TRP A 63 -8.12 -13.96 -37.58
C TRP A 63 -7.86 -14.10 -39.08
N ALA A 64 -8.84 -13.89 -39.95
CA ALA A 64 -8.69 -14.03 -41.40
C ALA A 64 -7.64 -13.08 -42.01
N ASP A 65 -7.29 -12.01 -41.30
CA ASP A 65 -6.25 -11.06 -41.70
C ASP A 65 -4.83 -11.52 -41.34
N LEU A 66 -4.67 -12.53 -40.48
CA LEU A 66 -3.37 -13.04 -40.04
C LEU A 66 -2.83 -14.13 -40.97
N PRO A 67 -1.51 -14.26 -41.18
CA PRO A 67 -0.91 -15.37 -41.94
C PRO A 67 -1.22 -16.74 -41.30
N GLN A 68 -1.06 -17.83 -42.05
CA GLN A 68 -1.48 -19.19 -41.66
C GLN A 68 -0.97 -19.59 -40.26
N ALA A 69 -1.85 -20.19 -39.45
CA ALA A 69 -1.58 -20.43 -38.02
C ALA A 69 -0.70 -21.66 -37.74
N TRP A 70 -0.58 -22.57 -38.70
CA TRP A 70 -0.09 -23.94 -38.47
C TRP A 70 1.33 -24.19 -39.00
N GLU A 71 2.08 -23.15 -39.39
CA GLU A 71 3.53 -23.29 -39.53
C GLU A 71 4.18 -23.21 -38.13
N PRO A 72 4.67 -24.33 -37.56
CA PRO A 72 5.03 -24.43 -36.14
C PRO A 72 6.30 -23.67 -35.74
N THR A 73 6.91 -22.94 -36.67
CA THR A 73 8.25 -22.36 -36.52
C THR A 73 8.25 -20.92 -36.03
N GLU A 74 7.13 -20.18 -36.16
CA GLU A 74 7.10 -18.75 -35.84
C GLU A 74 6.29 -18.40 -34.58
N PRO A 75 6.93 -18.18 -33.41
CA PRO A 75 6.23 -17.72 -32.19
C PRO A 75 5.51 -16.36 -32.38
N VAL A 76 5.88 -15.59 -33.40
CA VAL A 76 5.25 -14.33 -33.80
C VAL A 76 3.77 -14.52 -34.15
N ALA A 77 3.45 -15.56 -34.93
CA ALA A 77 2.09 -15.81 -35.40
C ALA A 77 1.16 -16.15 -34.23
N SER A 78 1.58 -17.09 -33.38
CA SER A 78 0.85 -17.49 -32.17
C SER A 78 0.54 -16.31 -31.25
N TRP A 79 1.49 -15.38 -31.06
CA TRP A 79 1.26 -14.18 -30.26
C TRP A 79 0.15 -13.30 -30.83
N LEU A 80 0.17 -13.06 -32.16
CA LEU A 80 -0.81 -12.24 -32.85
C LEU A 80 -2.21 -12.85 -32.80
N TYR A 81 -2.34 -14.17 -32.98
CA TYR A 81 -3.64 -14.86 -32.88
C TYR A 81 -4.29 -14.68 -31.51
N VAL A 82 -3.51 -14.84 -30.43
CA VAL A 82 -4.01 -14.65 -29.06
C VAL A 82 -4.32 -13.18 -28.78
N GLN A 83 -3.50 -12.24 -29.28
CA GLN A 83 -3.75 -10.80 -29.17
C GLN A 83 -5.06 -10.38 -29.88
N ARG A 84 -5.31 -10.89 -31.08
CA ARG A 84 -6.55 -10.61 -31.82
C ARG A 84 -7.75 -11.25 -31.15
N LEU A 85 -7.61 -12.46 -30.60
CA LEU A 85 -8.66 -13.12 -29.82
C LEU A 85 -9.03 -12.29 -28.59
N PHE A 86 -8.02 -11.84 -27.82
CA PHE A 86 -8.21 -10.94 -26.68
C PHE A 86 -9.00 -9.70 -27.08
N ALA A 87 -8.52 -8.97 -28.07
CA ALA A 87 -9.14 -7.72 -28.48
C ALA A 87 -10.55 -7.92 -29.06
N ALA A 88 -10.78 -8.96 -29.87
CA ALA A 88 -12.10 -9.27 -30.42
C ALA A 88 -13.12 -9.58 -29.31
N LEU A 89 -12.77 -10.46 -28.37
CA LEU A 89 -13.65 -10.85 -27.26
C LEU A 89 -13.98 -9.66 -26.34
N VAL A 90 -12.99 -8.82 -26.06
CA VAL A 90 -13.19 -7.61 -25.26
C VAL A 90 -14.05 -6.58 -25.97
N VAL A 91 -13.84 -6.34 -27.27
CA VAL A 91 -14.69 -5.42 -28.05
C VAL A 91 -16.12 -5.93 -28.10
N LEU A 92 -16.32 -7.24 -28.31
CA LEU A 92 -17.64 -7.86 -28.28
C LEU A 92 -18.33 -7.67 -26.93
N GLY A 93 -17.67 -8.05 -25.84
CA GLY A 93 -18.24 -8.03 -24.50
C GLY A 93 -18.37 -6.65 -23.86
N GLY A 94 -17.40 -5.78 -24.12
CA GLY A 94 -17.28 -4.46 -23.51
C GLY A 94 -17.94 -3.32 -24.28
N ALA A 95 -18.04 -3.44 -25.62
CA ALA A 95 -18.58 -2.38 -26.47
C ALA A 95 -19.82 -2.84 -27.27
N VAL A 96 -19.71 -3.90 -28.07
CA VAL A 96 -20.78 -4.29 -29.03
C VAL A 96 -22.06 -4.73 -28.33
N TYR A 97 -21.99 -5.68 -27.40
CA TYR A 97 -23.19 -6.17 -26.71
C TYR A 97 -23.85 -5.12 -25.80
N PRO A 98 -23.10 -4.32 -25.03
CA PRO A 98 -23.70 -3.22 -24.27
C PRO A 98 -24.36 -2.16 -25.17
N LEU A 99 -23.72 -1.79 -26.28
CA LEU A 99 -24.25 -0.80 -27.21
C LEU A 99 -25.51 -1.33 -27.92
N THR A 100 -25.57 -2.61 -28.30
CA THR A 100 -26.79 -3.18 -28.88
C THR A 100 -27.96 -3.16 -27.90
N VAL A 101 -27.73 -3.43 -26.60
CA VAL A 101 -28.78 -3.30 -25.59
C VAL A 101 -29.24 -1.85 -25.43
N LEU A 102 -28.33 -0.88 -25.44
CA LEU A 102 -28.68 0.55 -25.39
C LEU A 102 -29.54 1.00 -26.59
N LEU A 103 -29.28 0.44 -27.77
CA LEU A 103 -30.06 0.74 -28.99
C LEU A 103 -31.45 0.10 -28.96
N ILE A 104 -31.64 -0.99 -28.22
CA ILE A 104 -32.94 -1.66 -28.05
C ILE A 104 -33.78 -0.86 -27.02
N ARG A 105 -34.53 0.13 -27.52
CA ARG A 105 -35.33 1.07 -26.69
C ARG A 105 -36.49 0.45 -25.90
N LYS A 106 -36.90 -0.79 -26.18
CA LYS A 106 -38.03 -1.47 -25.50
C LYS A 106 -37.52 -2.69 -24.73
N PRO A 107 -38.09 -2.99 -23.55
CA PRO A 107 -37.77 -4.21 -22.82
C PRO A 107 -38.02 -5.40 -23.74
N SER A 108 -36.94 -6.09 -24.11
CA SER A 108 -36.97 -7.20 -25.05
C SER A 108 -36.37 -8.42 -24.39
N ASP A 109 -36.81 -9.59 -24.82
CA ASP A 109 -36.28 -10.84 -24.30
C ASP A 109 -34.81 -11.11 -24.74
N TRP A 110 -34.21 -10.21 -25.53
CA TRP A 110 -32.81 -10.27 -25.99
C TRP A 110 -31.81 -9.65 -25.03
N GLU A 111 -32.28 -8.80 -24.12
CA GLU A 111 -31.43 -8.09 -23.18
C GLU A 111 -30.62 -9.04 -22.30
N ARG A 112 -31.25 -10.12 -21.80
CA ARG A 112 -30.61 -11.16 -20.99
C ARG A 112 -29.53 -11.93 -21.76
N PRO A 113 -29.84 -12.56 -22.91
CA PRO A 113 -28.83 -13.21 -23.73
C PRO A 113 -27.67 -12.30 -24.13
N LEU A 114 -27.95 -11.06 -24.53
CA LEU A 114 -26.90 -10.10 -24.95
C LEU A 114 -25.96 -9.76 -23.79
N MET A 115 -26.49 -9.44 -22.61
CA MET A 115 -25.68 -9.13 -21.44
C MET A 115 -24.91 -10.35 -20.93
N ALA A 116 -25.54 -11.52 -20.89
CA ALA A 116 -24.87 -12.76 -20.47
C ALA A 116 -23.71 -13.13 -21.41
N ASN A 117 -23.93 -13.13 -22.73
CA ASN A 117 -22.84 -13.34 -23.70
C ASN A 117 -21.78 -12.25 -23.61
N GLY A 118 -22.18 -11.00 -23.35
CA GLY A 118 -21.25 -9.89 -23.15
C GLY A 118 -20.30 -10.10 -21.97
N TRP A 119 -20.82 -10.54 -20.82
CA TRP A 119 -19.99 -10.87 -19.65
C TRP A 119 -19.10 -12.09 -19.89
N VAL A 120 -19.60 -13.13 -20.56
CA VAL A 120 -18.80 -14.31 -20.91
C VAL A 120 -17.66 -13.93 -21.87
N ALA A 121 -17.96 -13.16 -22.92
CA ALA A 121 -16.95 -12.70 -23.87
C ALA A 121 -15.91 -11.79 -23.20
N LEU A 122 -16.34 -10.86 -22.35
CA LEU A 122 -15.42 -10.00 -21.60
C LEU A 122 -14.53 -10.81 -20.65
N GLY A 123 -15.10 -11.79 -19.95
CA GLY A 123 -14.36 -12.68 -19.04
C GLY A 123 -13.32 -13.52 -19.78
N LEU A 124 -13.71 -14.19 -20.86
CA LEU A 124 -12.80 -14.96 -21.71
C LEU A 124 -11.71 -14.07 -22.32
N GLY A 125 -12.09 -12.89 -22.82
CA GLY A 125 -11.14 -11.90 -23.34
C GLY A 125 -10.14 -11.50 -22.25
N THR A 126 -10.60 -11.16 -21.05
CA THR A 126 -9.71 -10.78 -19.94
C THR A 126 -8.74 -11.91 -19.59
N VAL A 127 -9.19 -13.17 -19.58
CA VAL A 127 -8.31 -14.34 -19.39
C VAL A 127 -7.26 -14.43 -20.50
N CYS A 128 -7.64 -14.28 -21.78
CA CYS A 128 -6.67 -14.22 -22.88
C CYS A 128 -5.66 -13.07 -22.72
N GLY A 129 -6.11 -11.89 -22.27
CA GLY A 129 -5.25 -10.76 -21.98
C GLY A 129 -4.25 -11.03 -20.85
N LEU A 130 -4.68 -11.71 -19.78
CA LEU A 130 -3.81 -12.13 -18.69
C LEU A 130 -2.80 -13.19 -19.15
N VAL A 131 -3.21 -14.15 -19.97
CA VAL A 131 -2.31 -15.14 -20.57
C VAL A 131 -1.25 -14.46 -21.44
N LEU A 132 -1.64 -13.47 -22.26
CA LEU A 132 -0.68 -12.69 -23.04
C LEU A 132 0.34 -11.97 -22.15
N LEU A 133 -0.12 -11.35 -21.07
CA LEU A 133 0.75 -10.69 -20.10
C LEU A 133 1.70 -11.67 -19.43
N THR A 134 1.22 -12.86 -19.04
CA THR A 134 2.08 -13.88 -18.41
C THR A 134 3.10 -14.44 -19.38
N LEU A 135 2.73 -14.63 -20.65
CA LEU A 135 3.68 -15.07 -21.69
C LEU A 135 4.77 -14.01 -21.91
N GLN A 136 4.42 -12.73 -21.86
CA GLN A 136 5.35 -11.60 -22.01
C GLN A 136 6.36 -11.45 -20.85
N LEU A 137 6.27 -12.26 -19.80
CA LEU A 137 7.31 -12.35 -18.77
C LEU A 137 8.55 -13.11 -19.26
N ASP A 138 8.40 -13.96 -20.28
CA ASP A 138 9.51 -14.61 -20.99
C ASP A 138 10.06 -13.66 -22.07
N ASP A 139 11.38 -13.48 -22.08
CA ASP A 139 12.12 -12.58 -22.98
C ASP A 139 11.76 -12.78 -24.45
N ARG A 140 11.48 -14.03 -24.87
CA ARG A 140 11.08 -14.33 -26.25
C ARG A 140 9.80 -13.62 -26.64
N TRP A 141 8.77 -13.69 -25.81
CA TRP A 141 7.48 -13.06 -26.05
C TRP A 141 7.51 -11.56 -25.75
N ARG A 142 8.34 -11.12 -24.80
CA ARG A 142 8.59 -9.71 -24.53
C ARG A 142 9.18 -9.01 -25.75
N ALA A 143 10.18 -9.61 -26.40
CA ALA A 143 10.78 -9.07 -27.62
C ALA A 143 9.75 -8.91 -28.75
N LEU A 144 8.85 -9.88 -28.91
CA LEU A 144 7.74 -9.81 -29.87
C LEU A 144 6.75 -8.68 -29.55
N ALA A 145 6.39 -8.50 -28.28
CA ALA A 145 5.50 -7.42 -27.86
C ALA A 145 6.14 -6.03 -28.04
N VAL A 146 7.46 -5.93 -27.91
CA VAL A 146 8.23 -4.70 -28.16
C VAL A 146 8.35 -4.41 -29.67
N SER A 147 8.55 -5.42 -30.51
CA SER A 147 8.69 -5.27 -31.97
C SER A 147 7.35 -5.17 -32.72
N ALA A 148 6.24 -5.46 -32.04
CA ALA A 148 4.90 -5.37 -32.63
C ALA A 148 4.59 -3.99 -33.26
N SER A 149 3.76 -4.01 -34.31
CA SER A 149 3.31 -2.77 -34.97
C SER A 149 2.62 -1.81 -33.99
N MET A 150 2.71 -0.51 -34.26
CA MET A 150 2.04 0.51 -33.43
C MET A 150 0.52 0.25 -33.32
N GLY A 151 -0.11 -0.20 -34.40
CA GLY A 151 -1.53 -0.55 -34.41
C GLY A 151 -1.86 -1.69 -33.44
N THR A 152 -1.03 -2.74 -33.39
CA THR A 152 -1.24 -3.86 -32.47
C THR A 152 -1.06 -3.45 -31.01
N LYS A 153 -0.05 -2.61 -30.72
CA LYS A 153 0.20 -2.06 -29.38
C LYS A 153 -1.00 -1.23 -28.90
N LEU A 154 -1.48 -0.32 -29.75
CA LEU A 154 -2.64 0.52 -29.44
C LEU A 154 -3.91 -0.32 -29.26
N LEU A 155 -4.08 -1.39 -30.05
CA LEU A 155 -5.22 -2.30 -29.92
C LEU A 155 -5.23 -3.03 -28.57
N SER A 156 -4.07 -3.50 -28.08
CA SER A 156 -3.94 -4.13 -26.76
C SER A 156 -4.28 -3.15 -25.63
N LEU A 157 -3.79 -1.91 -25.72
CA LEU A 157 -4.10 -0.85 -24.75
C LEU A 157 -5.59 -0.47 -24.79
N ALA A 158 -6.17 -0.37 -25.98
CA ALA A 158 -7.59 -0.07 -26.15
C ALA A 158 -8.47 -1.17 -25.56
N ALA A 159 -8.12 -2.45 -25.77
CA ALA A 159 -8.83 -3.58 -25.18
C ALA A 159 -8.80 -3.53 -23.64
N TRP A 160 -7.62 -3.38 -23.02
CA TRP A 160 -7.56 -3.23 -21.55
C TRP A 160 -8.34 -2.01 -21.04
N SER A 161 -8.30 -0.90 -21.77
CA SER A 161 -9.10 0.29 -21.46
C SER A 161 -10.60 -0.01 -21.49
N ILE A 162 -11.08 -0.77 -22.49
CA ILE A 162 -12.48 -1.21 -22.58
C ILE A 162 -12.86 -2.10 -21.40
N VAL A 163 -11.99 -3.03 -20.97
CA VAL A 163 -12.22 -3.86 -19.77
C VAL A 163 -12.42 -2.99 -18.54
N VAL A 164 -11.51 -2.05 -18.29
CA VAL A 164 -11.57 -1.13 -17.15
C VAL A 164 -12.84 -0.28 -17.21
N LEU A 165 -13.12 0.35 -18.36
CA LEU A 165 -14.30 1.20 -18.55
C LEU A 165 -15.60 0.43 -18.36
N ARG A 166 -15.69 -0.80 -18.87
CA ARG A 166 -16.89 -1.64 -18.74
C ARG A 166 -17.14 -2.04 -17.28
N LEU A 167 -16.10 -2.39 -16.54
CA LEU A 167 -16.20 -2.74 -15.12
C LEU A 167 -16.58 -1.52 -14.27
N LEU A 168 -15.99 -0.35 -14.54
CA LEU A 168 -16.34 0.91 -13.87
C LEU A 168 -17.77 1.35 -14.22
N GLN A 169 -18.20 1.19 -15.47
CA GLN A 169 -19.56 1.51 -15.88
C GLN A 169 -20.58 0.58 -15.20
N PHE A 170 -20.28 -0.71 -15.06
CA PHE A 170 -21.10 -1.64 -14.28
C PHE A 170 -21.17 -1.24 -12.80
N ALA A 171 -20.04 -0.83 -12.21
CA ALA A 171 -20.00 -0.38 -10.82
C ALA A 171 -20.78 0.93 -10.60
N ALA A 172 -20.62 1.92 -11.47
CA ALA A 172 -21.25 3.23 -11.36
C ALA A 172 -22.73 3.22 -11.74
N ARG A 173 -23.05 2.74 -12.95
CA ARG A 173 -24.37 2.83 -13.58
C ARG A 173 -24.73 1.50 -14.24
N PRO A 174 -25.14 0.49 -13.45
CA PRO A 174 -25.51 -0.81 -13.99
C PRO A 174 -26.71 -0.70 -14.95
N TYR A 175 -26.66 -1.48 -16.04
CA TYR A 175 -27.81 -1.65 -16.93
C TYR A 175 -28.92 -2.44 -16.24
N SER A 176 -30.11 -2.47 -16.82
CA SER A 176 -31.36 -3.02 -16.24
C SER A 176 -31.19 -4.33 -15.44
N LEU A 177 -30.51 -5.34 -16.00
CA LEU A 177 -30.25 -6.64 -15.38
C LEU A 177 -29.18 -6.56 -14.31
N ASP A 178 -28.16 -5.76 -14.56
CA ASP A 178 -27.06 -5.50 -13.64
C ASP A 178 -27.55 -4.78 -12.37
N ARG A 179 -28.67 -4.04 -12.42
CA ARG A 179 -29.25 -3.34 -11.25
C ARG A 179 -29.69 -4.28 -10.14
N ARG A 180 -29.98 -5.54 -10.46
CA ARG A 180 -30.40 -6.56 -9.48
C ARG A 180 -29.20 -7.16 -8.73
N MET A 181 -27.98 -6.86 -9.14
CA MET A 181 -26.77 -7.38 -8.52
C MET A 181 -26.52 -6.73 -7.16
N SER A 182 -25.94 -7.51 -6.24
CA SER A 182 -25.62 -7.05 -4.90
C SER A 182 -24.59 -5.90 -4.92
N VAL A 183 -24.59 -5.09 -3.87
CA VAL A 183 -23.57 -4.04 -3.66
C VAL A 183 -22.16 -4.64 -3.64
N GLY A 184 -21.99 -5.82 -3.03
CA GLY A 184 -20.71 -6.52 -2.97
C GLY A 184 -20.17 -6.90 -4.35
N THR A 185 -21.02 -7.36 -5.26
CA THR A 185 -20.62 -7.68 -6.65
C THR A 185 -20.19 -6.44 -7.41
N ARG A 186 -20.87 -5.30 -7.20
CA ARG A 186 -20.50 -4.02 -7.82
C ARG A 186 -19.18 -3.48 -7.26
N GLN A 187 -18.93 -3.63 -5.97
CA GLN A 187 -17.63 -3.31 -5.36
C GLN A 187 -16.52 -4.23 -5.87
N ALA A 188 -16.78 -5.53 -6.02
CA ALA A 188 -15.84 -6.48 -6.62
C ALA A 188 -15.43 -6.09 -8.04
N ALA A 189 -16.36 -5.57 -8.85
CA ALA A 189 -16.04 -5.06 -10.18
C ALA A 189 -15.08 -3.86 -10.15
N VAL A 190 -15.14 -3.00 -9.12
CA VAL A 190 -14.17 -1.90 -8.96
C VAL A 190 -12.78 -2.45 -8.67
N TYR A 191 -12.65 -3.47 -7.82
CA TYR A 191 -11.36 -4.15 -7.60
C TYR A 191 -10.84 -4.82 -8.88
N MET A 192 -11.71 -5.49 -9.64
CA MET A 192 -11.34 -6.04 -10.94
C MET A 192 -10.91 -4.96 -11.93
N ALA A 193 -11.53 -3.78 -11.90
CA ALA A 193 -11.12 -2.64 -12.72
C ALA A 193 -9.75 -2.10 -12.30
N GLN A 194 -9.42 -2.10 -11.01
CA GLN A 194 -8.08 -1.74 -10.52
C GLN A 194 -7.02 -2.74 -10.98
N ILE A 195 -7.32 -4.05 -10.94
CA ILE A 195 -6.44 -5.09 -11.50
C ILE A 195 -6.29 -4.88 -13.01
N GLY A 196 -7.38 -4.58 -13.73
CA GLY A 196 -7.34 -4.25 -15.15
C GLY A 196 -6.52 -2.99 -15.46
N LEU A 197 -6.52 -2.00 -14.58
CA LEU A 197 -5.68 -0.80 -14.70
C LEU A 197 -4.20 -1.13 -14.48
N ALA A 198 -3.89 -1.99 -13.50
CA ALA A 198 -2.52 -2.49 -13.30
C ALA A 198 -2.05 -3.31 -14.53
N ALA A 199 -2.92 -4.15 -15.09
CA ALA A 199 -2.65 -4.89 -16.32
C ALA A 199 -2.45 -3.94 -17.52
N LEU A 200 -3.24 -2.88 -17.64
CA LEU A 200 -3.05 -1.83 -18.66
C LEU A 200 -1.67 -1.17 -18.52
N CYS A 201 -1.27 -0.81 -17.30
CA CYS A 201 0.06 -0.26 -17.03
C CYS A 201 1.18 -1.27 -17.36
N ALA A 202 1.00 -2.55 -17.04
CA ALA A 202 1.97 -3.60 -17.38
C ALA A 202 2.10 -3.78 -18.90
N VAL A 203 0.98 -3.79 -19.64
CA VAL A 203 1.00 -3.83 -21.11
C VAL A 203 1.69 -2.59 -21.68
N ALA A 204 1.41 -1.40 -21.12
CA ALA A 204 2.09 -0.16 -21.54
C ALA A 204 3.60 -0.24 -21.30
N TYR A 205 4.03 -0.78 -20.17
CA TYR A 205 5.44 -1.01 -19.83
C TYR A 205 6.12 -1.93 -20.84
N VAL A 206 5.49 -3.07 -21.18
CA VAL A 206 6.05 -4.02 -22.14
C VAL A 206 6.07 -3.44 -23.56
N HIS A 207 5.01 -2.77 -24.02
CA HIS A 207 4.94 -2.25 -25.39
C HIS A 207 5.81 -1.00 -25.62
N PHE A 208 5.99 -0.18 -24.59
CA PHE A 208 6.70 1.09 -24.66
C PHE A 208 7.74 1.23 -23.53
N PRO A 209 8.76 0.37 -23.48
CA PRO A 209 9.73 0.37 -22.38
C PRO A 209 10.48 1.71 -22.28
N LYS A 210 10.68 2.42 -23.39
CA LYS A 210 11.30 3.75 -23.44
C LYS A 210 10.53 4.83 -22.68
N LEU A 211 9.21 4.68 -22.47
CA LEU A 211 8.43 5.62 -21.66
C LEU A 211 8.70 5.46 -20.16
N PHE A 212 9.17 4.27 -19.77
CA PHE A 212 9.44 3.91 -18.38
C PHE A 212 10.94 3.89 -18.05
N SER A 213 11.79 4.41 -18.94
CA SER A 213 13.23 4.55 -18.69
C SER A 213 13.59 5.97 -18.22
N GLY A 214 14.82 6.15 -17.73
CA GLY A 214 15.35 7.45 -17.31
C GLY A 214 14.73 7.97 -16.01
N VAL A 215 14.21 9.19 -16.02
CA VAL A 215 13.69 9.88 -14.80
C VAL A 215 12.53 9.13 -14.18
N LEU A 216 11.62 8.57 -14.98
CA LEU A 216 10.44 7.85 -14.45
C LEU A 216 10.85 6.57 -13.71
N ALA A 217 11.82 5.81 -14.25
CA ALA A 217 12.41 4.68 -13.56
C ALA A 217 13.20 5.11 -12.32
N ALA A 218 13.98 6.19 -12.39
CA ALA A 218 14.73 6.66 -11.24
C ALA A 218 13.84 7.10 -10.07
N TRP A 219 12.64 7.61 -10.33
CA TRP A 219 11.73 8.17 -9.31
C TRP A 219 10.43 7.37 -9.12
N TRP A 220 10.38 6.13 -9.59
CA TRP A 220 9.19 5.28 -9.54
C TRP A 220 8.53 5.18 -8.15
N PRO A 221 9.26 5.12 -7.02
CA PRO A 221 8.63 4.99 -5.71
C PRO A 221 7.80 6.21 -5.35
N ILE A 222 8.33 7.41 -5.64
CA ILE A 222 7.65 8.69 -5.38
C ILE A 222 6.42 8.84 -6.29
N VAL A 223 6.50 8.38 -7.53
CA VAL A 223 5.35 8.37 -8.44
C VAL A 223 4.22 7.48 -7.90
N LEU A 224 4.53 6.31 -7.36
CA LEU A 224 3.53 5.45 -6.71
C LEU A 224 2.93 6.09 -5.46
N PHE A 225 3.73 6.77 -4.64
CA PHE A 225 3.22 7.54 -3.50
C PHE A 225 2.29 8.68 -3.93
N ALA A 226 2.64 9.39 -5.01
CA ALA A 226 1.77 10.43 -5.58
C ALA A 226 0.45 9.84 -6.10
N ILE A 227 0.49 8.69 -6.78
CA ILE A 227 -0.72 7.96 -7.21
C ILE A 227 -1.54 7.52 -6.00
N ALA A 228 -0.91 7.04 -4.93
CA ALA A 228 -1.61 6.68 -3.69
C ALA A 228 -2.31 7.89 -3.06
N MET A 229 -1.64 9.03 -2.99
CA MET A 229 -2.21 10.29 -2.48
C MET A 229 -3.38 10.76 -3.34
N PHE A 230 -3.22 10.76 -4.66
CA PHE A 230 -4.27 11.14 -5.61
C PHE A 230 -5.47 10.20 -5.52
N SER A 231 -5.23 8.89 -5.44
CA SER A 231 -6.26 7.87 -5.26
C SER A 231 -7.05 8.09 -3.95
N ALA A 232 -6.36 8.44 -2.86
CA ALA A 232 -7.00 8.78 -1.59
C ALA A 232 -7.88 10.03 -1.70
N ALA A 233 -7.37 11.09 -2.32
CA ALA A 233 -8.10 12.33 -2.54
C ALA A 233 -9.33 12.12 -3.43
N LEU A 234 -9.18 11.38 -4.52
CA LEU A 234 -10.26 10.99 -5.42
C LEU A 234 -11.32 10.16 -4.68
N GLY A 235 -10.89 9.19 -3.88
CA GLY A 235 -11.79 8.38 -3.06
C GLY A 235 -12.58 9.22 -2.04
N GLN A 236 -11.97 10.26 -1.45
CA GLN A 236 -12.66 11.18 -0.55
C GLN A 236 -13.67 12.06 -1.30
N TRP A 237 -13.30 12.53 -2.48
CA TRP A 237 -14.19 13.32 -3.35
C TRP A 237 -15.40 12.50 -3.82
N LEU A 238 -15.19 11.26 -4.27
CA LEU A 238 -16.26 10.32 -4.65
C LEU A 238 -17.18 10.01 -3.47
N HIS A 239 -16.64 9.88 -2.26
CA HIS A 239 -17.45 9.67 -1.06
C HIS A 239 -18.36 10.87 -0.77
N ARG A 240 -17.86 12.11 -0.96
CA ARG A 240 -18.66 13.34 -0.86
C ARG A 240 -19.71 13.45 -1.96
N ALA A 241 -19.42 12.95 -3.16
CA ALA A 241 -20.36 12.91 -4.28
C ALA A 241 -21.46 11.83 -4.14
N GLY A 242 -21.43 11.02 -3.06
CA GLY A 242 -22.42 9.96 -2.81
C GLY A 242 -22.12 8.62 -3.49
N GLU A 243 -21.01 8.51 -4.22
CA GLU A 243 -20.61 7.31 -4.99
C GLU A 243 -19.84 6.30 -4.12
N LYS A 244 -20.46 5.85 -3.01
CA LYS A 244 -19.83 4.98 -2.00
C LYS A 244 -19.31 3.66 -2.58
N ILE A 245 -19.98 3.13 -3.61
CA ILE A 245 -19.64 1.86 -4.27
C ILE A 245 -18.25 1.91 -4.90
N ILE A 246 -17.84 3.06 -5.43
CA ILE A 246 -16.52 3.27 -6.04
C ILE A 246 -15.55 3.85 -5.01
N ALA A 247 -16.02 4.75 -4.15
CA ALA A 247 -15.20 5.41 -3.15
C ALA A 247 -14.53 4.40 -2.20
N ASP A 248 -15.27 3.43 -1.65
CA ASP A 248 -14.73 2.53 -0.63
C ASP A 248 -13.59 1.62 -1.15
N PRO A 249 -13.72 0.97 -2.33
CA PRO A 249 -12.61 0.21 -2.91
C PRO A 249 -11.39 1.08 -3.23
N VAL A 250 -11.57 2.26 -3.84
CA VAL A 250 -10.48 3.19 -4.17
C VAL A 250 -9.73 3.63 -2.91
N GLN A 251 -10.48 3.97 -1.86
CA GLN A 251 -9.96 4.35 -0.55
C GLN A 251 -9.23 3.24 0.19
N ARG A 252 -9.59 1.97 -0.02
CA ARG A 252 -8.88 0.82 0.58
C ARG A 252 -7.59 0.54 -0.18
N SER A 253 -7.64 0.57 -1.51
CA SER A 253 -6.47 0.34 -2.35
C SER A 253 -5.42 1.44 -2.19
N SER A 254 -5.84 2.70 -1.95
CA SER A 254 -4.91 3.80 -1.67
C SER A 254 -4.07 3.58 -0.40
N LEU A 255 -4.57 2.82 0.58
CA LEU A 255 -3.81 2.48 1.79
C LEU A 255 -2.77 1.37 1.54
N LEU A 256 -2.94 0.56 0.50
CA LEU A 256 -2.03 -0.55 0.18
C LEU A 256 -0.95 -0.14 -0.82
N LEU A 257 -1.23 0.84 -1.69
CA LEU A 257 -0.27 1.32 -2.69
C LEU A 257 1.10 1.73 -2.10
N PRO A 258 1.20 2.44 -0.96
CA PRO A 258 2.46 2.75 -0.28
C PRO A 258 3.34 1.54 0.07
N ILE A 259 2.77 0.34 0.21
CA ILE A 259 3.52 -0.87 0.56
C ILE A 259 4.40 -1.29 -0.61
N ILE A 260 3.94 -1.09 -1.85
CA ILE A 260 4.67 -1.45 -3.07
C ILE A 260 6.04 -0.77 -3.16
N PRO A 261 6.19 0.56 -3.01
CA PRO A 261 7.50 1.18 -2.99
C PRO A 261 8.33 0.85 -1.74
N LEU A 262 7.71 0.73 -0.55
CA LEU A 262 8.43 0.39 0.68
C LEU A 262 9.10 -0.99 0.61
N ALA A 263 8.39 -1.97 0.05
CA ALA A 263 8.88 -3.33 -0.14
C ALA A 263 9.69 -3.44 -1.44
N GLY A 264 9.11 -3.01 -2.56
CA GLY A 264 9.61 -3.25 -3.92
C GLY A 264 10.98 -2.65 -4.19
N VAL A 265 11.37 -1.57 -3.51
CA VAL A 265 12.72 -1.01 -3.61
C VAL A 265 13.81 -2.01 -3.20
N TRP A 266 13.51 -3.04 -2.40
CA TRP A 266 14.47 -4.07 -2.02
C TRP A 266 14.58 -5.25 -2.99
N TRP A 267 13.57 -5.45 -3.84
CA TRP A 267 13.47 -6.60 -4.76
C TRP A 267 13.51 -6.22 -6.24
N ILE A 268 13.18 -4.98 -6.59
CA ILE A 268 13.06 -4.51 -7.98
C ILE A 268 14.29 -3.66 -8.32
N GLU A 269 15.22 -4.26 -9.06
CA GLU A 269 16.37 -3.56 -9.62
C GLU A 269 15.96 -2.85 -10.92
N PRO A 270 16.16 -1.52 -11.05
CA PRO A 270 15.90 -0.81 -12.29
C PRO A 270 16.88 -1.21 -13.40
N ASP A 271 16.36 -1.64 -14.55
CA ASP A 271 17.18 -1.93 -15.73
C ASP A 271 18.03 -0.71 -16.12
N HIS A 272 19.37 -0.89 -16.14
CA HIS A 272 20.35 0.09 -16.61
C HIS A 272 20.41 1.42 -15.83
N LEU A 273 19.91 1.48 -14.60
CA LEU A 273 20.04 2.64 -13.71
C LEU A 273 20.60 2.22 -12.35
N PRO A 274 21.39 3.08 -11.69
CA PRO A 274 21.83 2.79 -10.32
C PRO A 274 20.61 2.64 -9.41
N TRP A 275 20.70 1.70 -8.46
CA TRP A 275 19.61 1.33 -7.58
C TRP A 275 19.39 2.37 -6.45
N LEU A 276 19.00 3.58 -6.85
CA LEU A 276 19.00 4.81 -6.05
C LEU A 276 18.31 4.74 -4.69
N TRP A 277 17.33 3.84 -4.52
CA TRP A 277 16.47 3.80 -3.34
C TRP A 277 16.79 2.64 -2.38
N ARG A 278 17.62 1.67 -2.80
CA ARG A 278 18.02 0.53 -1.97
C ARG A 278 18.97 0.94 -0.84
N ASP A 279 19.63 2.09 -1.00
CA ASP A 279 20.51 2.64 0.02
C ASP A 279 19.71 3.25 1.17
N TRP A 280 20.12 2.93 2.40
CA TRP A 280 19.53 3.48 3.61
C TRP A 280 19.52 5.03 3.62
N ASP A 281 20.49 5.64 2.93
CA ASP A 281 20.66 7.10 2.79
C ASP A 281 19.45 7.82 2.19
N ARG A 282 18.66 7.14 1.35
CA ARG A 282 17.46 7.72 0.72
C ARG A 282 16.18 7.00 1.12
N TYR A 283 16.29 5.79 1.66
CA TYR A 283 15.15 5.02 2.12
C TYR A 283 14.34 5.74 3.23
N TRP A 284 15.00 6.54 4.09
CA TRP A 284 14.31 7.32 5.11
C TRP A 284 13.26 8.29 4.53
N LEU A 285 13.48 8.84 3.33
CA LEU A 285 12.51 9.70 2.65
C LEU A 285 11.25 8.92 2.26
N LEU A 286 11.39 7.68 1.82
CA LEU A 286 10.25 6.82 1.48
C LEU A 286 9.43 6.51 2.73
N LEU A 287 10.08 6.15 3.83
CA LEU A 287 9.41 5.96 5.13
C LEU A 287 8.71 7.24 5.60
N LEU A 288 9.35 8.41 5.43
CA LEU A 288 8.77 9.70 5.80
C LEU A 288 7.51 10.02 4.98
N THR A 289 7.58 9.83 3.66
CA THR A 289 6.41 10.04 2.78
C THR A 289 5.27 9.08 3.11
N ALA A 290 5.58 7.81 3.40
CA ALA A 290 4.59 6.84 3.87
C ALA A 290 3.98 7.26 5.22
N ALA A 291 4.80 7.69 6.18
CA ALA A 291 4.35 8.19 7.47
C ALA A 291 3.39 9.38 7.29
N GLY A 292 3.73 10.34 6.45
CA GLY A 292 2.87 11.49 6.12
C GLY A 292 1.54 11.07 5.48
N LEU A 293 1.56 10.12 4.55
CA LEU A 293 0.36 9.60 3.91
C LEU A 293 -0.57 8.88 4.88
N TYR A 294 -0.05 7.92 5.65
CA TYR A 294 -0.86 7.22 6.66
C TYR A 294 -1.34 8.16 7.76
N GLY A 295 -0.54 9.17 8.12
CA GLY A 295 -0.91 10.20 9.09
C GLY A 295 -2.07 11.05 8.62
N LEU A 296 -2.01 11.51 7.37
CA LEU A 296 -3.11 12.23 6.72
C LEU A 296 -4.39 11.38 6.66
N HIS A 297 -4.28 10.10 6.28
CA HIS A 297 -5.42 9.18 6.27
C HIS A 297 -6.00 8.95 7.67
N GLY A 298 -5.14 8.73 8.67
CA GLY A 298 -5.53 8.55 10.06
C GLY A 298 -6.17 9.80 10.65
N TRP A 299 -5.77 10.99 10.20
CA TRP A 299 -6.42 12.25 10.58
C TRP A 299 -7.80 12.38 9.94
N LEU A 300 -7.88 12.25 8.61
CA LEU A 300 -9.13 12.38 7.83
C LEU A 300 -10.19 11.36 8.24
N ARG A 301 -9.79 10.11 8.53
CA ARG A 301 -10.71 9.03 8.91
C ARG A 301 -10.90 8.88 10.41
N ARG A 302 -10.22 9.70 11.23
CA ARG A 302 -10.21 9.59 12.70
C ARG A 302 -9.86 8.17 13.21
N SER A 303 -9.05 7.42 12.46
CA SER A 303 -8.60 6.06 12.80
C SER A 303 -7.34 6.13 13.65
N LEU A 304 -7.36 5.45 14.80
CA LEU A 304 -6.20 5.36 15.69
C LEU A 304 -5.10 4.47 15.10
N GLU A 305 -5.49 3.36 14.46
CA GLU A 305 -4.55 2.39 13.87
C GLU A 305 -3.65 3.04 12.81
N LEU A 306 -4.24 3.84 11.91
CA LEU A 306 -3.47 4.54 10.86
C LEU A 306 -2.56 5.63 11.44
N ARG A 307 -2.97 6.28 12.54
CA ARG A 307 -2.11 7.24 13.26
C ARG A 307 -0.95 6.55 13.96
N ALA A 308 -1.20 5.39 14.57
CA ALA A 308 -0.16 4.57 15.18
C ALA A 308 0.83 4.07 14.13
N LEU A 309 0.35 3.55 13.00
CA LEU A 309 1.18 3.12 11.87
C LEU A 309 2.03 4.29 11.33
N SER A 310 1.42 5.47 11.16
CA SER A 310 2.14 6.69 10.77
C SER A 310 3.25 7.04 11.76
N GLY A 311 2.97 6.98 13.07
CA GLY A 311 3.98 7.21 14.12
C GLY A 311 5.12 6.21 14.06
N ILE A 312 4.83 4.92 13.89
CA ILE A 312 5.84 3.86 13.75
C ILE A 312 6.73 4.13 12.52
N LEU A 313 6.12 4.45 11.37
CA LEU A 313 6.87 4.76 10.15
C LEU A 313 7.70 6.04 10.28
N LEU A 314 7.22 7.04 11.02
CA LEU A 314 7.97 8.26 11.31
C LEU A 314 9.20 7.97 12.17
N LEU A 315 9.06 7.13 13.20
CA LEU A 315 10.19 6.68 14.02
C LEU A 315 11.18 5.84 13.22
N ALA A 316 10.69 4.93 12.37
CA ALA A 316 11.54 4.14 11.48
C ALA A 316 12.29 5.03 10.48
N SER A 317 11.64 6.06 9.93
CA SER A 317 12.27 7.06 9.08
C SER A 317 13.38 7.79 9.83
N PHE A 318 13.11 8.24 11.06
CA PHE A 318 14.08 8.91 11.91
C PHE A 318 15.31 8.04 12.21
N TRP A 319 15.12 6.78 12.61
CA TRP A 319 16.24 5.87 12.85
C TRP A 319 17.03 5.55 11.60
N THR A 320 16.36 5.41 10.45
CA THR A 320 17.04 5.20 9.17
C THR A 320 17.87 6.42 8.78
N PHE A 321 17.33 7.63 9.01
CA PHE A 321 18.06 8.87 8.81
C PHE A 321 19.31 8.93 9.71
N LEU A 322 19.19 8.63 11.00
CA LEU A 322 20.36 8.58 11.89
C LEU A 322 21.39 7.54 11.46
N HIS A 323 20.94 6.35 11.04
CA HIS A 323 21.82 5.30 10.55
C HIS A 323 22.62 5.73 9.30
N SER A 324 22.03 6.55 8.44
CA SER A 324 22.70 7.08 7.24
C SER A 324 23.80 8.12 7.53
N GLN A 325 23.80 8.72 8.72
CA GLN A 325 24.78 9.74 9.09
C GLN A 325 25.99 9.10 9.79
N PRO A 326 27.20 9.18 9.23
CA PRO A 326 28.37 8.46 9.77
C PRO A 326 28.77 8.92 11.17
N ASN A 327 28.46 10.17 11.53
CA ASN A 327 28.85 10.82 12.80
C ASN A 327 27.77 10.73 13.89
N LEU A 328 26.65 10.05 13.63
CA LEU A 328 25.52 9.96 14.57
C LEU A 328 25.24 8.51 14.95
N ARG A 329 26.29 7.73 15.19
CA ARG A 329 26.14 6.31 15.53
C ARG A 329 25.55 6.15 16.92
N PHE A 330 24.77 5.08 17.09
CA PHE A 330 24.10 4.79 18.37
C PHE A 330 25.06 4.71 19.56
N MET A 331 26.26 4.16 19.35
CA MET A 331 27.25 3.97 20.43
C MET A 331 27.93 5.27 20.86
N GLU A 332 27.99 6.26 19.98
CA GLU A 332 28.56 7.58 20.28
C GLU A 332 27.50 8.49 20.92
N HIS A 333 26.25 8.37 20.47
CA HIS A 333 25.18 9.32 20.77
C HIS A 333 23.84 8.63 21.08
N PRO A 334 23.76 7.82 22.15
CA PRO A 334 22.56 7.04 22.44
C PRO A 334 21.32 7.92 22.71
N GLN A 335 21.46 9.12 23.30
CA GLN A 335 20.31 10.00 23.53
C GLN A 335 19.66 10.49 22.24
N PHE A 336 20.43 10.76 21.19
CA PHE A 336 19.85 11.16 19.91
C PHE A 336 18.99 10.06 19.29
N TRP A 337 19.29 8.79 19.58
CA TRP A 337 18.53 7.64 19.08
C TRP A 337 17.28 7.32 19.87
N LEU A 338 17.28 7.53 21.19
CA LEU A 338 16.21 7.06 22.08
C LEU A 338 15.33 8.18 22.64
N LEU A 339 15.87 9.38 22.87
CA LEU A 339 15.13 10.50 23.45
C LEU A 339 14.01 11.02 22.52
N PRO A 340 14.26 11.30 21.21
CA PRO A 340 13.18 11.77 20.33
C PRO A 340 12.04 10.75 20.18
N PRO A 341 12.29 9.43 20.02
CA PRO A 341 11.23 8.43 20.05
C PRO A 341 10.45 8.40 21.36
N ALA A 342 11.13 8.49 22.51
CA ALA A 342 10.46 8.52 23.81
C ALA A 342 9.50 9.72 23.94
N LEU A 343 9.97 10.91 23.56
CA LEU A 343 9.14 12.12 23.56
C LEU A 343 7.97 12.02 22.56
N ALA A 344 8.21 11.48 21.37
CA ALA A 344 7.17 11.25 20.37
C ALA A 344 6.10 10.27 20.86
N THR A 345 6.50 9.18 21.54
CA THR A 345 5.58 8.24 22.18
C THR A 345 4.75 8.92 23.27
N LEU A 346 5.36 9.73 24.15
CA LEU A 346 4.63 10.49 25.17
C LEU A 346 3.60 11.44 24.56
N ALA A 347 4.00 12.21 23.54
CA ALA A 347 3.10 13.10 22.83
C ALA A 347 1.94 12.33 22.17
N PHE A 348 2.22 11.21 21.50
CA PHE A 348 1.20 10.37 20.88
C PHE A 348 0.19 9.83 21.90
N VAL A 349 0.68 9.32 23.02
CA VAL A 349 -0.14 8.78 24.11
C VAL A 349 -1.04 9.86 24.71
N GLU A 350 -0.49 11.05 24.98
CA GLU A 350 -1.25 12.15 25.58
C GLU A 350 -2.33 12.69 24.63
N PHE A 351 -2.02 12.86 23.34
CA PHE A 351 -3.01 13.28 22.34
C PHE A 351 -4.13 12.26 22.14
N ASN A 352 -3.87 10.97 22.38
CA ASN A 352 -4.85 9.89 22.18
C ASN A 352 -5.36 9.29 23.50
N ARG A 353 -5.14 9.94 24.65
CA ARG A 353 -5.45 9.41 25.99
C ARG A 353 -6.89 8.93 26.19
N ARG A 354 -7.86 9.55 25.50
CA ARG A 354 -9.29 9.18 25.58
C ARG A 354 -9.65 7.93 24.78
N ARG A 355 -8.75 7.45 23.92
CA ARG A 355 -8.96 6.33 22.99
C ARG A 355 -8.10 5.12 23.30
N LEU A 356 -7.11 5.27 24.19
CA LEU A 356 -6.21 4.22 24.61
C LEU A 356 -6.74 3.57 25.88
N ASP A 357 -6.48 2.28 26.03
CA ASP A 357 -6.76 1.57 27.26
C ASP A 357 -5.86 2.08 28.40
N ALA A 358 -6.37 2.07 29.63
CA ALA A 358 -5.67 2.60 30.80
C ALA A 358 -4.34 1.87 31.06
N GLY A 359 -4.29 0.55 30.82
CA GLY A 359 -3.06 -0.23 30.96
C GLY A 359 -1.99 0.17 29.95
N VAL A 360 -2.38 0.36 28.69
CA VAL A 360 -1.47 0.78 27.60
C VAL A 360 -0.98 2.20 27.82
N LEU A 361 -1.86 3.11 28.25
CA LEU A 361 -1.51 4.49 28.58
C LEU A 361 -0.43 4.53 29.66
N LEU A 362 -0.62 3.75 30.72
CA LEU A 362 0.29 3.69 31.85
C LEU A 362 1.64 3.09 31.42
N ALA A 363 1.63 1.91 30.80
CA ALA A 363 2.85 1.25 30.33
C ALA A 363 3.67 2.13 29.38
N ALA A 364 3.01 2.83 28.44
CA ALA A 364 3.69 3.69 27.48
C ALA A 364 4.28 4.95 28.15
N ARG A 365 3.59 5.56 29.12
CA ARG A 365 4.12 6.70 29.90
C ARG A 365 5.36 6.29 30.70
N TYR A 366 5.26 5.23 31.50
CA TYR A 366 6.39 4.75 32.30
C TYR A 366 7.56 4.31 31.41
N GLY A 367 7.28 3.56 30.35
CA GLY A 367 8.31 3.09 29.41
C GLY A 367 9.02 4.23 28.71
N ALA A 368 8.29 5.20 28.14
CA ALA A 368 8.90 6.32 27.44
C ALA A 368 9.71 7.23 28.38
N ILE A 369 9.20 7.52 29.59
CA ILE A 369 9.95 8.28 30.59
C ILE A 369 11.23 7.53 30.98
N LEU A 370 11.12 6.23 31.25
CA LEU A 370 12.28 5.41 31.60
C LEU A 370 13.33 5.41 30.48
N VAL A 371 12.93 5.23 29.23
CA VAL A 371 13.82 5.27 28.05
C VAL A 371 14.49 6.64 27.92
N ALA A 372 13.73 7.73 28.07
CA ALA A 372 14.27 9.09 28.00
C ALA A 372 15.39 9.31 29.02
N TYR A 373 15.15 8.90 30.27
CA TYR A 373 16.14 9.09 31.31
C TYR A 373 17.33 8.11 31.25
N ILE A 374 17.08 6.82 30.97
CA ILE A 374 18.17 5.83 30.80
C ILE A 374 19.09 6.32 29.70
N SER A 375 18.52 6.75 28.57
CA SER A 375 19.34 7.20 27.45
C SER A 375 20.15 8.45 27.75
N SER A 376 19.57 9.43 28.45
CA SER A 376 20.29 10.64 28.87
C SER A 376 21.42 10.31 29.85
N THR A 377 21.23 9.29 30.69
CA THR A 377 22.24 8.83 31.65
C THR A 377 23.33 8.02 30.99
N SER A 378 23.01 7.20 29.99
CA SER A 378 23.99 6.40 29.26
C SER A 378 25.00 7.29 28.53
N GLU A 379 24.57 8.35 27.85
CA GLU A 379 25.47 9.30 27.18
C GLU A 379 26.38 10.00 28.18
N ILE A 380 25.82 10.47 29.31
CA ILE A 380 26.59 11.13 30.36
C ILE A 380 27.55 10.17 31.04
N LEU A 381 27.20 8.89 31.23
CA LEU A 381 28.13 7.90 31.75
C LEU A 381 29.27 7.62 30.76
N LEU A 382 28.98 7.54 29.47
CA LEU A 382 30.00 7.31 28.43
C LEU A 382 30.98 8.49 28.33
N ASP A 383 30.47 9.73 28.38
CA ASP A 383 31.30 10.93 28.25
C ASP A 383 31.89 11.44 29.57
N ALA A 384 31.31 11.11 30.74
CA ALA A 384 31.84 11.48 32.04
C ALA A 384 33.22 10.85 32.33
N PHE A 385 33.59 9.81 31.57
CA PHE A 385 34.94 9.23 31.58
C PHE A 385 36.01 10.16 30.97
N GLU A 386 35.62 11.26 30.30
CA GLU A 386 36.55 12.23 29.70
C GLU A 386 36.89 13.41 30.63
N GLY A 387 36.39 13.42 31.88
CA GLY A 387 36.85 14.36 32.91
C GLY A 387 36.19 15.74 32.93
N GLN A 388 35.00 15.91 32.35
CA GLN A 388 34.26 17.19 32.37
C GLN A 388 33.16 17.25 33.44
N LEU A 389 33.23 18.23 34.34
CA LEU A 389 32.28 18.44 35.46
C LEU A 389 30.88 18.92 35.03
N TRP A 390 30.71 19.37 33.79
CA TRP A 390 29.47 20.01 33.33
C TRP A 390 28.32 19.03 33.13
N GLN A 391 28.62 17.80 32.69
CA GLN A 391 27.59 16.82 32.31
C GLN A 391 26.79 16.31 33.53
N PRO A 392 27.41 15.93 34.67
CA PRO A 392 26.66 15.51 35.86
C PRO A 392 25.80 16.62 36.46
N LEU A 393 26.24 17.88 36.36
CA LEU A 393 25.49 19.05 36.82
C LEU A 393 24.22 19.27 35.96
N LEU A 394 24.35 19.09 34.65
CA LEU A 394 23.24 19.19 33.70
C LEU A 394 22.22 18.06 33.93
N LEU A 395 22.68 16.83 34.20
CA LEU A 395 21.82 15.71 34.58
C LEU A 395 21.06 15.99 35.88
N LEU A 396 21.74 16.53 36.89
CA LEU A 396 21.11 16.90 38.16
C LEU A 396 20.03 17.98 37.93
N GLY A 397 20.33 19.00 37.13
CA GLY A 397 19.38 20.05 36.78
C GLY A 397 18.15 19.52 36.04
N LEU A 398 18.35 18.64 35.04
CA LEU A 398 17.26 18.00 34.30
C LEU A 398 16.44 17.04 35.17
N ALA A 399 17.07 16.27 36.06
CA ALA A 399 16.39 15.37 36.97
C ALA A 399 15.50 16.15 37.97
N LEU A 400 16.03 17.22 38.56
CA LEU A 400 15.26 18.10 39.45
C LEU A 400 14.12 18.81 38.69
N GLY A 401 14.39 19.29 37.47
CA GLY A 401 13.37 19.87 36.59
C GLY A 401 12.26 18.85 36.26
N GLY A 402 12.63 17.61 35.98
CA GLY A 402 11.71 16.51 35.75
C GLY A 402 10.84 16.18 36.98
N VAL A 403 11.40 16.22 38.19
CA VAL A 403 10.63 16.08 39.44
C VAL A 403 9.62 17.22 39.58
N ILE A 404 10.03 18.47 39.32
CA ILE A 404 9.14 19.64 39.41
C ILE A 404 7.99 19.54 38.41
N ILE A 405 8.29 19.18 37.15
CA ILE A 405 7.28 18.95 36.11
C ILE A 405 6.36 17.79 36.51
N GLY A 406 6.91 16.71 37.07
CA GLY A 406 6.14 15.57 37.57
C GLY A 406 5.16 15.94 38.67
N ILE A 407 5.56 16.83 39.58
CA ILE A 407 4.69 17.40 40.62
C ILE A 407 3.62 18.29 40.00
N ALA A 408 3.97 19.13 39.03
CA ALA A 408 3.04 20.04 38.36
C ALA A 408 1.95 19.31 37.55
N ILE A 409 2.33 18.22 36.85
CA ILE A 409 1.43 17.44 35.99
C ILE A 409 0.82 16.25 36.76
N GLN A 410 1.23 16.02 38.01
CA GLN A 410 0.78 14.90 38.86
C GLN A 410 1.00 13.52 38.21
N VAL A 411 2.21 13.28 37.69
CA VAL A 411 2.58 12.00 37.06
C VAL A 411 3.67 11.32 37.89
N ARG A 412 3.32 10.19 38.53
CA ARG A 412 4.21 9.43 39.43
C ARG A 412 5.54 9.01 38.77
N ALA A 413 5.50 8.66 37.50
CA ALA A 413 6.67 8.23 36.74
C ALA A 413 7.81 9.25 36.76
N PHE A 414 7.50 10.55 36.60
CA PHE A 414 8.49 11.62 36.65
C PHE A 414 9.14 11.75 38.02
N LEU A 415 8.37 11.52 39.09
CA LEU A 415 8.87 11.59 40.46
C LEU A 415 9.85 10.43 40.75
N TYR A 416 9.47 9.19 40.42
CA TYR A 416 10.29 8.01 40.67
C TYR A 416 11.57 8.02 39.83
N CYS A 417 11.45 8.32 38.53
CA CYS A 417 12.62 8.43 37.67
C CYS A 417 13.51 9.59 38.13
N GLY A 418 12.96 10.79 38.35
CA GLY A 418 13.75 11.96 38.75
C GLY A 418 14.56 11.75 40.04
N VAL A 419 14.00 11.06 41.04
CA VAL A 419 14.74 10.70 42.27
C VAL A 419 15.85 9.68 41.97
N ALA A 420 15.57 8.63 41.19
CA ALA A 420 16.58 7.63 40.82
C ALA A 420 17.75 8.28 40.05
N PHE A 421 17.47 9.19 39.13
CA PHE A 421 18.51 9.87 38.34
C PHE A 421 19.27 10.93 39.12
N THR A 422 18.62 11.60 40.10
CA THR A 422 19.33 12.44 41.06
C THR A 422 20.40 11.63 41.82
N PHE A 423 20.07 10.40 42.22
CA PHE A 423 21.02 9.51 42.86
C PHE A 423 22.18 9.12 41.93
N VAL A 424 21.90 8.80 40.66
CA VAL A 424 22.94 8.51 39.66
C VAL A 424 23.84 9.74 39.40
N ALA A 425 23.27 10.95 39.33
CA ALA A 425 24.03 12.20 39.20
C ALA A 425 25.02 12.38 40.35
N LEU A 426 24.56 12.13 41.58
CA LEU A 426 25.38 12.23 42.78
C LEU A 426 26.52 11.21 42.76
N LEU A 427 26.25 9.97 42.36
CA LEU A 427 27.29 8.93 42.19
C LEU A 427 28.32 9.33 41.13
N ALA A 428 27.89 9.86 39.99
CA ALA A 428 28.78 10.32 38.94
C ALA A 428 29.68 11.48 39.40
N MET A 429 29.13 12.44 40.16
CA MET A 429 29.92 13.53 40.75
C MET A 429 30.94 13.05 41.78
N VAL A 430 30.57 12.07 42.62
CA VAL A 430 31.50 11.48 43.62
C VAL A 430 32.61 10.70 42.94
N TRP A 431 32.28 9.94 41.90
CA TRP A 431 33.25 9.24 41.07
C TRP A 431 34.23 10.22 40.42
N HIS A 432 33.72 11.28 39.80
CA HIS A 432 34.55 12.31 39.20
C HIS A 432 35.44 13.02 40.23
N ALA A 433 34.92 13.32 41.42
CA ALA A 433 35.71 13.88 42.53
C ALA A 433 36.84 12.92 42.97
N GLN A 434 36.59 11.62 43.00
CA GLN A 434 37.62 10.62 43.30
C GLN A 434 38.71 10.59 42.23
N GLN A 435 38.36 10.66 40.95
CA GLN A 435 39.33 10.71 39.86
C GLN A 435 40.15 12.01 39.87
N ALA A 436 39.51 13.16 40.09
CA ALA A 436 40.18 14.47 40.12
C ALA A 436 41.14 14.62 41.31
N ILE A 437 40.79 14.07 42.48
CA ILE A 437 41.59 14.14 43.71
C ILE A 437 42.62 13.00 43.79
N GLY A 438 42.43 11.92 43.01
CA GLY A 438 43.29 10.73 43.02
C GLY A 438 43.22 9.92 44.33
N GLN A 439 42.20 10.15 45.14
CA GLN A 439 42.06 9.56 46.49
C GLN A 439 40.66 9.00 46.70
N VAL A 440 40.56 7.87 47.42
CA VAL A 440 39.29 7.10 47.57
C VAL A 440 38.35 7.69 48.63
N TRP A 441 38.81 8.63 49.47
CA TRP A 441 38.02 9.20 50.57
C TRP A 441 36.66 9.82 50.19
N PRO A 442 36.43 10.39 48.97
CA PRO A 442 35.10 10.89 48.59
C PRO A 442 34.01 9.80 48.60
N TRP A 443 34.35 8.54 48.29
CA TRP A 443 33.41 7.42 48.39
C TRP A 443 32.99 7.13 49.83
N TRP A 444 33.95 7.16 50.75
CA TRP A 444 33.69 6.97 52.17
C TRP A 444 32.82 8.10 52.73
N ALA A 445 33.17 9.36 52.40
CA ALA A 445 32.40 10.53 52.82
C ALA A 445 30.96 10.49 52.28
N PHE A 446 30.78 10.15 50.99
CA PHE A 446 29.47 9.99 50.39
C PHE A 446 28.65 8.87 51.04
N GLY A 447 29.26 7.70 51.28
CA GLY A 447 28.60 6.56 51.92
C GLY A 447 28.13 6.89 53.34
N ILE A 448 28.99 7.52 54.15
CA ILE A 448 28.66 7.92 55.52
C ILE A 448 27.56 8.99 55.52
N ALA A 449 27.68 10.04 54.71
CA ALA A 449 26.69 11.11 54.64
C ALA A 449 25.32 10.59 54.17
N THR A 450 25.29 9.70 53.17
CA THR A 450 24.06 9.06 52.69
C THR A 450 23.45 8.16 53.75
N GLY A 451 24.26 7.37 54.47
CA GLY A 451 23.82 6.53 55.57
C GLY A 451 23.18 7.33 56.71
N ILE A 452 23.83 8.40 57.16
CA ILE A 452 23.28 9.33 58.16
C ILE A 452 21.98 9.95 57.65
N GLY A 453 21.96 10.42 56.39
CA GLY A 453 20.78 10.99 55.77
C GLY A 453 19.59 10.03 55.75
N LEU A 454 19.82 8.74 55.44
CA LEU A 454 18.78 7.72 55.43
C LEU A 454 18.23 7.44 56.84
N ILE A 455 19.09 7.40 57.86
CA ILE A 455 18.68 7.26 59.26
C ILE A 455 17.81 8.45 59.69
N VAL A 456 18.22 9.68 59.35
CA VAL A 456 17.44 10.90 59.65
C VAL A 456 16.09 10.87 58.93
N LEU A 457 16.06 10.46 57.65
CA LEU A 457 14.83 10.38 56.87
C LEU A 457 13.87 9.32 57.41
N LEU A 458 14.40 8.18 57.85
CA LEU A 458 13.63 7.11 58.49
C LEU A 458 13.09 7.55 59.85
N GLY A 459 13.90 8.23 60.67
CA GLY A 459 13.44 8.83 61.92
C GLY A 459 12.35 9.90 61.70
N TYR A 460 12.48 10.71 60.64
CA TYR A 460 11.44 11.67 60.25
C TYR A 460 10.15 10.98 59.79
N PHE A 461 10.28 9.89 59.02
CA PHE A 461 9.16 9.06 58.58
C PHE A 461 8.43 8.43 59.76
N GLU A 462 9.15 7.83 60.72
CA GLU A 462 8.61 7.23 61.94
C GLU A 462 7.79 8.27 62.73
N LYS A 463 8.36 9.47 62.91
CA LYS A 463 7.75 10.58 63.65
C LYS A 463 6.50 11.15 62.96
N ASN A 464 6.45 11.15 61.63
CA ASN A 464 5.36 11.73 60.85
C ASN A 464 4.52 10.69 60.09
N ARG A 465 4.58 9.42 60.50
CA ARG A 465 3.99 8.28 59.80
C ARG A 465 2.54 8.52 59.30
N PRO A 466 1.61 9.09 60.10
CA PRO A 466 0.24 9.34 59.62
C PRO A 466 0.18 10.37 58.48
N ARG A 467 1.00 11.42 58.54
CA ARG A 467 1.08 12.45 57.50
C ARG A 467 1.70 11.90 56.22
N VAL A 468 2.77 11.11 56.34
CA VAL A 468 3.43 10.52 55.17
C VAL A 468 2.53 9.50 54.48
N ILE A 469 1.80 8.67 55.23
CA ILE A 469 0.81 7.74 54.66
C ILE A 469 -0.28 8.52 53.90
N ALA A 470 -0.78 9.63 54.45
CA ALA A 470 -1.77 10.47 53.75
C ALA A 470 -1.21 11.10 52.46
N TYR A 471 0.07 11.51 52.44
CA TYR A 471 0.72 11.96 51.21
C TYR A 471 0.91 10.82 50.20
N LEU A 472 1.26 9.61 50.65
CA LEU A 472 1.37 8.43 49.79
C LEU A 472 0.02 8.03 49.20
N GLU A 473 -1.08 8.13 49.96
CA GLU A 473 -2.43 7.90 49.46
C GLU A 473 -2.84 8.94 48.41
N LYS A 474 -2.52 10.21 48.62
CA LYS A 474 -2.70 11.25 47.59
C LYS A 474 -1.87 10.99 46.34
N LEU A 475 -0.61 10.56 46.50
CA LEU A 475 0.25 10.16 45.39
C LEU A 475 -0.27 8.93 44.64
N LYS A 476 -0.92 7.97 45.32
CA LYS A 476 -1.55 6.81 44.66
C LYS A 476 -2.72 7.22 43.76
N GLN A 477 -3.34 8.37 44.00
CA GLN A 477 -4.42 8.93 43.20
C GLN A 477 -3.92 9.71 41.96
N TRP A 478 -2.61 9.86 41.79
CA TRP A 478 -2.01 10.53 40.62
C TRP A 478 -1.92 9.57 39.43
N ASP A 479 -2.43 9.97 38.26
CA ASP A 479 -2.58 9.13 37.04
C ASP A 479 -1.46 9.31 36.00
#